data_AF-A0A498FLC3-F1
#
_entry.id   AF-A0A498FLC3-F1
#
_cell.length_a   1.000
_cell.length_b   1.000
_cell.length_c   1.000
_cell.angle_alpha   90.00
_cell.angle_beta   90.00
_cell.angle_gamma   90.00
#
_symmetry.space_group_name_H-M   'P 1'
#
loop_
_entity.id
_entity.type
_entity.pdbx_description
1 polymer ?
#
loop_
_entity_poly.entity_id
_entity_poly.type
_entity_poly.pdbx_seq_one_letter_code
_entity_poly.pdbx_strand_id
1 'polypeptide(L)'
;METTRQRIADALREEPRTASDLAETLSLPTPTVYEHLEHVSRSVREGNGGSEGDADDEFLVAPPTCRECGFDGFDDPVNEPSRCPECKGERIEEPAFVIR
;
A
#
# COMPACT_ATOMS: atom_id res chain seq x y z
N MET A 1 1.62 21.58 9.38
CA MET A 1 0.36 20.89 9.74
C MET A 1 0.42 19.58 9.01
N GLU A 2 0.73 18.50 9.72
CA GLU A 2 0.91 17.20 9.08
C GLU A 2 -0.42 16.76 8.48
N THR A 3 -0.41 16.45 7.18
CA THR A 3 -1.60 15.90 6.53
C THR A 3 -1.64 14.39 6.74
N THR A 4 -2.82 13.79 6.64
CA THR A 4 -2.98 12.32 6.71
C THR A 4 -2.03 11.58 5.76
N ARG A 5 -1.81 12.13 4.57
CA ARG A 5 -0.89 11.58 3.56
C ARG A 5 0.56 11.56 4.04
N GLN A 6 0.99 12.63 4.73
CA GLN A 6 2.32 12.71 5.34
C GLN A 6 2.51 11.63 6.40
N ARG A 7 1.52 11.41 7.26
CA ARG A 7 1.58 10.35 8.28
C ARG A 7 1.66 8.95 7.67
N ILE A 8 0.93 8.73 6.57
CA ILE A 8 1.01 7.48 5.82
C ILE A 8 2.42 7.31 5.24
N ALA A 9 2.95 8.34 4.57
CA ALA A 9 4.30 8.27 4.00
C ALA A 9 5.38 8.02 5.07
N ASP A 10 5.30 8.69 6.22
CA ASP A 10 6.23 8.48 7.33
C ASP A 10 6.18 7.05 7.87
N ALA A 11 4.97 6.54 8.15
CA ALA A 11 4.80 5.16 8.63
C ALA A 11 5.35 4.13 7.64
N LEU A 12 5.22 4.38 6.34
CA LEU A 12 5.74 3.52 5.27
C LEU A 12 7.25 3.61 5.08
N ARG A 13 7.89 4.69 5.52
CA ARG A 13 9.36 4.82 5.53
C ARG A 13 10.00 4.09 6.72
N GLU A 14 9.30 4.06 7.85
CA GLU A 14 9.76 3.34 9.03
C GLU A 14 9.77 1.82 8.78
N GLU A 15 8.64 1.29 8.29
CA GLU A 15 8.47 -0.15 8.08
C GLU A 15 7.38 -0.46 7.03
N PRO A 16 7.40 -1.67 6.43
CA PRO A 16 6.33 -2.11 5.54
C PRO A 16 5.01 -2.27 6.30
N ARG A 17 3.93 -1.65 5.82
CA ARG A 17 2.60 -1.64 6.47
C ARG A 17 1.50 -1.98 5.47
N THR A 18 0.45 -2.68 5.92
CA THR A 18 -0.74 -2.96 5.10
C THR A 18 -1.75 -1.82 5.19
N ALA A 19 -2.71 -1.78 4.27
CA ALA A 19 -3.79 -0.79 4.31
C ALA A 19 -4.61 -0.89 5.60
N SER A 20 -4.87 -2.10 6.11
CA SER A 20 -5.58 -2.31 7.38
C SER A 20 -4.80 -1.82 8.59
N ASP A 21 -3.48 -2.04 8.64
CA ASP A 21 -2.67 -1.52 9.74
C ASP A 21 -2.67 0.02 9.76
N LEU A 22 -2.49 0.65 8.60
CA LEU A 22 -2.58 2.10 8.47
C LEU A 22 -3.96 2.62 8.85
N ALA A 23 -5.03 1.90 8.48
CA ALA A 23 -6.40 2.22 8.84
C ALA A 23 -6.60 2.19 10.36
N GLU A 24 -6.11 1.15 11.05
CA GLU A 24 -6.17 1.06 12.51
C GLU A 24 -5.32 2.16 13.17
N THR A 25 -4.06 2.30 12.75
CA THR A 25 -3.08 3.26 13.29
C THR A 25 -3.59 4.69 13.17
N LEU A 26 -4.16 5.05 12.02
CA LEU A 26 -4.63 6.40 11.73
C LEU A 26 -6.12 6.59 12.06
N SER A 27 -6.80 5.54 12.52
CA SER A 27 -8.26 5.51 12.74
C SER A 27 -9.04 5.99 11.52
N LEU A 28 -8.66 5.49 10.34
CA LEU A 28 -9.26 5.82 9.06
C LEU A 28 -9.97 4.60 8.46
N PRO A 29 -10.97 4.81 7.59
CA PRO A 29 -11.50 3.73 6.78
C PRO A 29 -10.42 3.19 5.84
N THR A 30 -10.27 1.87 5.74
CA THR A 30 -9.43 1.20 4.72
C THR A 30 -9.59 1.80 3.30
N PRO A 31 -10.81 2.07 2.78
CA PRO A 31 -10.93 2.69 1.45
C PRO A 31 -10.31 4.09 1.36
N THR A 32 -10.35 4.86 2.45
CA THR A 32 -9.69 6.18 2.51
C THR A 32 -8.17 6.04 2.55
N VAL A 33 -7.65 4.99 3.20
CA VAL A 33 -6.22 4.67 3.18
C VAL A 33 -5.77 4.34 1.75
N TYR A 34 -6.53 3.53 1.02
CA TYR A 34 -6.23 3.23 -0.38
C TYR A 34 -6.18 4.49 -1.25
N GLU A 35 -7.16 5.40 -1.15
CA GLU A 35 -7.10 6.69 -1.86
C GLU A 35 -5.82 7.47 -1.52
N HIS A 36 -5.43 7.50 -0.24
CA HIS A 36 -4.22 8.19 0.17
C HIS A 36 -2.95 7.51 -0.35
N LEU A 37 -2.87 6.18 -0.37
CA LEU A 37 -1.76 5.42 -0.92
C LEU A 37 -1.59 5.69 -2.43
N GLU A 38 -2.68 5.75 -3.20
CA GLU A 38 -2.62 6.12 -4.61
C GLU A 38 -2.03 7.52 -4.80
N HIS A 39 -2.45 8.49 -3.98
CA HIS A 39 -1.89 9.83 -4.02
C HIS A 39 -0.40 9.87 -3.62
N VAL A 40 -0.01 9.14 -2.58
CA VAL A 40 1.39 9.08 -2.12
C VAL A 40 2.27 8.44 -3.20
N SER A 41 1.87 7.30 -3.78
CA SER A 41 2.63 6.62 -4.83
C SER A 41 2.86 7.50 -6.06
N ARG A 42 1.83 8.23 -6.53
CA ARG A 42 1.98 9.21 -7.61
C ARG A 42 2.92 10.35 -7.20
N SER A 43 2.76 10.90 -6.00
CA SER A 43 3.59 12.02 -5.53
C SER A 43 5.07 11.65 -5.42
N VAL A 44 5.37 10.46 -4.89
CA VAL A 44 6.73 9.90 -4.80
C VAL A 44 7.31 9.70 -6.20
N ARG A 45 6.56 9.05 -7.10
CA ARG A 45 6.99 8.77 -8.48
C ARG A 45 7.24 10.03 -9.31
N GLU A 46 6.45 11.09 -9.09
CA GLU A 46 6.59 12.34 -9.84
C GLU A 46 7.67 13.26 -9.27
N GLY A 47 8.29 12.95 -8.13
CA GLY A 47 9.41 13.73 -7.56
C GLY A 47 9.08 15.20 -7.25
N ASN A 48 7.80 15.57 -7.26
CA ASN A 48 7.33 16.94 -7.17
C ASN A 48 6.33 17.08 -6.00
N GLY A 49 6.87 17.36 -4.81
CA GLY A 49 6.31 18.37 -3.89
C GLY A 49 4.95 18.10 -3.22
N GLY A 50 4.92 17.18 -2.26
CA GLY A 50 3.76 17.08 -1.34
C GLY A 50 4.01 16.38 0.00
N SER A 51 5.06 15.58 0.10
CA SER A 51 5.63 15.10 1.36
C SER A 51 7.12 15.31 1.26
N GLU A 52 7.76 15.74 2.36
CA GLU A 52 9.17 16.17 2.46
C GLU A 52 10.18 15.03 2.23
N GLY A 53 9.92 14.16 1.26
CA GLY A 53 10.76 13.07 0.85
C GLY A 53 11.93 13.48 -0.01
N ASP A 54 13.08 12.88 0.29
CA ASP A 54 14.28 12.95 -0.52
C ASP A 54 13.97 12.52 -1.96
N ALA A 55 14.71 13.05 -2.92
CA ALA A 55 14.51 12.80 -4.35
C ALA A 55 14.70 11.31 -4.76
N ASP A 56 15.09 10.48 -3.81
CA ASP A 56 15.40 9.06 -3.94
C ASP A 56 14.31 8.15 -3.34
N ASP A 57 13.25 8.68 -2.71
CA ASP A 57 12.15 7.85 -2.19
C ASP A 57 11.46 7.07 -3.33
N GLU A 58 11.36 5.75 -3.19
CA GLU A 58 10.67 4.84 -4.11
C GLU A 58 9.52 4.13 -3.40
N PHE A 59 8.30 4.25 -3.97
CA PHE A 59 7.12 3.59 -3.42
C PHE A 59 7.04 2.15 -3.94
N LEU A 60 7.27 1.19 -3.05
CA LEU A 60 7.24 -0.23 -3.34
C LEU A 60 5.96 -0.87 -2.78
N VAL A 61 5.34 -1.72 -3.58
CA VAL A 61 4.17 -2.51 -3.19
C VAL A 61 4.57 -3.98 -3.20
N ALA A 62 4.51 -4.62 -2.03
CA ALA A 62 4.54 -6.06 -1.93
C ALA A 62 3.17 -6.59 -2.38
N PRO A 63 3.10 -7.30 -3.51
CA PRO A 63 1.84 -7.78 -4.04
C PRO A 63 1.16 -8.73 -3.06
N PRO A 64 -0.19 -8.75 -3.05
CA PRO A 64 -0.92 -9.72 -2.27
C PRO A 64 -0.54 -11.12 -2.73
N THR A 65 -0.23 -12.02 -1.79
CA THR A 65 0.15 -13.41 -2.11
C THR A 65 -0.95 -14.36 -1.68
N CYS A 66 -1.33 -15.31 -2.53
CA CYS A 66 -2.26 -16.36 -2.12
C CYS A 66 -1.59 -17.32 -1.13
N ARG A 67 -2.07 -17.43 0.10
CA ARG A 67 -1.52 -18.39 1.09
C ARG A 67 -1.76 -19.85 0.73
N GLU A 68 -2.63 -20.12 -0.24
CA GLU A 68 -3.00 -21.48 -0.62
C GLU A 68 -2.11 -22.04 -1.73
N CYS A 69 -1.72 -21.22 -2.72
CA CYS A 69 -0.85 -21.65 -3.83
C CYS A 69 0.43 -20.82 -4.02
N GLY A 70 0.59 -19.71 -3.29
CA GLY A 70 1.74 -18.82 -3.41
C GLY A 70 1.68 -17.83 -4.58
N PHE A 71 0.54 -17.67 -5.24
CA PHE A 71 0.39 -16.77 -6.39
C PHE A 71 0.45 -15.29 -5.96
N ASP A 72 1.39 -14.53 -6.53
CA ASP A 72 1.63 -13.10 -6.28
C ASP A 72 1.46 -12.20 -7.53
N GLY A 73 1.17 -12.79 -8.70
CA GLY A 73 1.05 -12.10 -9.98
C GLY A 73 -0.32 -11.46 -10.25
N PHE A 74 -0.91 -10.76 -9.29
CA PHE A 74 -2.20 -10.09 -9.51
C PHE A 74 -2.02 -8.84 -10.40
N ASP A 75 -2.75 -8.77 -11.53
CA ASP A 75 -2.68 -7.66 -12.50
C ASP A 75 -2.97 -6.28 -11.89
N ASP A 76 -3.72 -6.24 -10.79
CA ASP A 76 -4.08 -5.02 -10.08
C ASP A 76 -3.82 -5.23 -8.57
N PRO A 77 -2.67 -4.80 -8.02
CA PRO A 77 -2.31 -5.02 -6.62
C PRO A 77 -3.14 -4.18 -5.63
N VAL A 78 -3.99 -3.27 -6.13
CA VAL A 78 -4.87 -2.41 -5.33
C VAL A 78 -6.28 -3.00 -5.23
N ASN A 79 -6.77 -3.65 -6.28
CA ASN A 79 -7.98 -4.46 -6.15
C ASN A 79 -7.65 -5.71 -5.33
N GLU A 80 -8.36 -5.92 -4.23
CA GLU A 80 -8.38 -7.19 -3.50
C GLU A 80 -9.35 -8.15 -4.24
N PRO A 81 -8.91 -9.02 -5.16
CA PRO A 81 -9.80 -10.03 -5.68
C PRO A 81 -10.19 -10.96 -4.54
N SER A 82 -11.49 -11.21 -4.37
CA SER A 82 -11.98 -12.13 -3.34
C SER A 82 -11.56 -13.59 -3.59
N ARG A 83 -10.94 -13.87 -4.75
CA ARG A 83 -10.52 -15.22 -5.15
C ARG A 83 -9.23 -15.21 -5.96
N CYS A 84 -8.34 -16.15 -5.65
CA CYS A 84 -7.15 -16.41 -6.44
C CYS A 84 -7.51 -16.97 -7.82
N PRO A 85 -6.96 -16.46 -8.94
CA PRO A 85 -7.25 -16.97 -10.27
C PRO A 85 -6.65 -18.38 -10.51
N GLU A 86 -5.56 -18.74 -9.83
CA GLU A 86 -4.91 -20.04 -10.00
C GLU A 86 -5.55 -21.16 -9.17
N CYS A 87 -5.66 -20.98 -7.85
CA CYS A 87 -6.20 -22.01 -6.97
C CYS A 87 -7.68 -21.83 -6.61
N LYS A 88 -8.27 -20.67 -6.88
CA LYS A 88 -9.63 -20.28 -6.46
C LYS A 88 -9.82 -20.21 -4.94
N GLY A 89 -8.73 -20.17 -4.18
CA GLY A 89 -8.73 -19.92 -2.74
C GLY A 89 -9.12 -18.48 -2.40
N GLU A 90 -9.73 -18.31 -1.25
CA GLU A 90 -10.18 -17.01 -0.69
C GLU A 90 -9.17 -16.47 0.35
N ARG A 91 -8.05 -17.17 0.56
CA ARG A 91 -6.97 -16.81 1.49
C ARG A 91 -5.87 -16.05 0.77
N ILE A 92 -6.12 -14.78 0.48
CA ILE A 92 -5.16 -13.87 -0.13
C ILE A 92 -4.63 -12.95 0.96
N GLU A 93 -3.31 -12.76 1.04
CA GLU A 93 -2.71 -11.80 1.95
C GLU A 93 -2.93 -10.38 1.45
N GLU A 94 -3.06 -9.45 2.37
CA GLU A 94 -3.18 -8.04 2.04
C GLU A 94 -1.88 -7.52 1.44
N PRO A 95 -1.94 -6.59 0.47
CA PRO A 95 -0.76 -5.91 -0.02
C PRO A 95 -0.10 -5.12 1.10
N ALA A 96 1.24 -5.19 1.17
CA ALA A 96 2.03 -4.35 2.05
C ALA A 96 2.72 -3.26 1.23
N PHE A 97 2.75 -2.06 1.79
CA PHE A 97 3.32 -0.88 1.16
C PHE A 97 4.58 -0.48 1.93
N VAL A 98 5.59 0.04 1.25
CA VAL A 98 6.80 0.59 1.87
C VAL A 98 7.39 1.69 0.99
N ILE A 99 8.00 2.69 1.61
CA ILE A 99 8.76 3.74 0.93
C ILE A 99 10.23 3.56 1.30
N ARG A 100 11.12 3.57 0.29
CA ARG A 100 12.54 3.24 0.41
C ARG A 100 13.43 4.29 -0.20
#